data_AF-K2DJX6-F1
#
_entry.id   AF-K2DJX6-F1
#
_cell.length_a   1.000
_cell.length_b   1.000
_cell.length_c   1.000
_cell.angle_alpha   90.00
_cell.angle_beta   90.00
_cell.angle_gamma   90.00
#
_symmetry.space_group_name_H-M   'P 1'
#
loop_
_entity.id
_entity.type
_entity.pdbx_description
1 polymer ?
#
loop_
_entity_poly.entity_id
_entity_poly.type
_entity_poly.pdbx_seq_one_letter_code
_entity_poly.pdbx_strand_id
1 'polypeptide(L)' 'MNLAARLRPRNLDEFVGQEHLVGKSGIIRRMINAKNPFSIIFWGPPGSGKTTLAQIIAVELKADFYSMSAVSAGKE' A
#
# COMPACT_ATOMS: atom_id res chain seq x y z
N MET A 1 15.42 0.74 -13.25
CA MET A 1 14.01 0.81 -12.79
C MET A 1 13.08 0.93 -13.99
N ASN A 2 12.02 0.12 -14.07
CA ASN A 2 11.01 0.23 -15.12
C ASN A 2 10.10 1.45 -14.92
N LEU A 3 9.35 1.85 -15.94
CA LEU A 3 8.44 3.00 -15.88
C LEU A 3 7.38 2.85 -14.78
N ALA A 4 6.84 1.64 -14.61
CA ALA A 4 5.85 1.35 -13.57
C ALA A 4 6.35 1.64 -12.15
N ALA A 5 7.63 1.37 -11.86
CA ALA A 5 8.24 1.71 -10.57
C ALA A 5 8.38 3.22 -10.38
N ARG A 6 8.65 3.97 -11.45
CA ARG A 6 8.79 5.44 -11.42
C ARG A 6 7.47 6.18 -11.25
N LEU A 7 6.38 5.60 -11.76
CA LEU A 7 5.03 6.17 -11.73
C LEU A 7 4.20 5.75 -10.50
N ARG A 8 4.80 5.06 -9.52
CA ARG A 8 4.06 4.67 -8.31
C ARG A 8 3.61 5.92 -7.54
N PRO A 9 2.31 6.01 -7.17
CA PRO A 9 1.82 7.00 -6.23
C PRO A 9 2.65 7.05 -4.93
N ARG A 10 2.87 8.26 -4.42
CA ARG A 10 3.70 8.50 -3.22
C ARG A 10 2.89 8.72 -1.95
N ASN A 11 1.63 9.09 -2.10
CA ASN A 11 0.68 9.34 -1.01
C ASN A 11 -0.72 8.88 -1.45
N LEU A 12 -1.67 8.93 -0.52
CA LEU A 12 -3.05 8.51 -0.79
C LEU A 12 -3.80 9.44 -1.77
N ASP A 13 -3.37 10.69 -1.96
CA ASP A 13 -4.00 11.64 -2.90
C ASP A 13 -3.56 11.42 -4.35
N GLU A 14 -2.39 10.80 -4.56
CA GLU A 14 -1.92 10.34 -5.87
C GLU A 14 -2.47 8.95 -6.24
N PHE A 15 -3.09 8.23 -5.29
CA PHE A 15 -3.58 6.88 -5.53
C PHE A 15 -4.90 6.92 -6.32
N VAL A 16 -4.89 6.36 -7.54
CA VAL A 16 -6.05 6.38 -8.44
C VAL A 16 -6.99 5.22 -8.15
N GLY A 17 -8.25 5.53 -7.89
CA GLY A 17 -9.32 4.57 -7.61
C GLY A 17 -9.33 4.07 -6.16
N GLN A 18 -10.20 3.09 -5.88
CA GLN A 18 -10.39 2.53 -4.53
C GLN A 18 -10.82 3.58 -3.49
N GLU A 19 -11.67 4.54 -3.88
CA GLU A 19 -12.11 5.67 -3.04
C GLU A 19 -12.72 5.22 -1.71
N HIS A 20 -13.38 4.06 -1.69
CA HIS A 20 -13.92 3.44 -0.48
C HIS A 20 -12.83 3.01 0.53
N LEU A 21 -11.58 2.84 0.10
CA LEU A 21 -10.42 2.54 0.95
C LEU A 21 -9.56 3.77 1.25
N VAL A 22 -9.23 4.56 0.22
CA VAL A 22 -8.21 5.63 0.32
C VAL A 22 -8.77 7.05 0.32
N GLY A 23 -10.05 7.21 -0.05
CA GLY A 23 -10.74 8.48 -0.06
C GLY A 23 -10.90 9.07 1.35
N LYS A 24 -11.46 10.27 1.45
CA LYS A 24 -11.57 11.04 2.70
C LYS A 24 -12.23 10.26 3.86
N SER A 25 -13.20 9.41 3.55
CA SER A 25 -13.91 8.53 4.50
C SER A 25 -13.44 7.07 4.44
N GLY A 26 -12.41 6.77 3.65
CA GLY A 26 -11.90 5.42 3.46
C GLY A 26 -11.22 4.86 4.71
N ILE A 27 -11.32 3.54 4.90
CA ILE A 27 -10.79 2.88 6.10
C ILE A 27 -9.27 3.05 6.25
N ILE A 28 -8.52 2.99 5.14
CA ILE A 28 -7.06 3.12 5.16
C ILE A 28 -6.67 4.55 5.52
N ARG A 29 -7.34 5.56 4.95
CA ARG A 29 -7.08 6.96 5.30
C ARG A 29 -7.39 7.25 6.77
N ARG A 30 -8.51 6.74 7.29
CA ARG A 30 -8.84 6.89 8.73
C ARG A 30 -7.81 6.21 9.62
N MET A 31 -7.38 5.00 9.28
CA MET A 31 -6.34 4.26 10.02
C MET A 31 -5.03 5.04 10.09
N ILE A 32 -4.57 5.59 8.96
CA ILE A 32 -3.36 6.42 8.89
C ILE A 32 -3.51 7.69 9.74
N ASN A 33 -4.62 8.42 9.57
CA ASN A 33 -4.88 9.66 10.32
C ASN A 33 -4.93 9.43 11.83
N ALA A 34 -5.49 8.29 12.26
CA ALA A 34 -5.56 7.90 13.66
C ALA A 34 -4.24 7.30 14.20
N LYS A 35 -3.25 7.05 13.34
CA LYS A 35 -1.99 6.35 13.67
C LYS A 35 -2.20 5.02 14.40
N ASN A 36 -3.24 4.28 14.02
CA ASN A 36 -3.61 3.02 14.65
C ASN A 36 -3.64 1.89 13.61
N PRO A 37 -2.48 1.39 13.18
CA PRO A 37 -2.41 0.33 12.18
C PRO A 37 -2.95 -0.99 12.71
N PHE A 38 -3.54 -1.78 11.81
CA PHE A 38 -3.97 -3.15 12.08
C PHE A 38 -3.49 -4.07 10.96
N SER A 39 -3.50 -5.38 11.22
CA SER A 39 -3.11 -6.38 10.23
C SER A 39 -4.09 -6.39 9.05
N ILE A 40 -3.58 -6.31 7.82
CA ILE A 40 -4.38 -6.21 6.60
C ILE A 40 -3.92 -7.24 5.57
N ILE A 41 -4.89 -7.88 4.91
CA ILE A 41 -4.66 -8.65 3.68
C ILE A 41 -5.25 -7.85 2.51
N PHE A 42 -4.40 -7.46 1.56
CA PHE A 42 -4.87 -6.86 0.30
C PHE A 42 -5.13 -7.95 -0.74
N TRP A 43 -6.39 -8.07 -1.18
CA TRP A 43 -6.80 -9.02 -2.21
C TRP A 43 -7.31 -8.31 -3.46
N GLY A 44 -6.87 -8.77 -4.63
CA GLY A 44 -7.27 -8.18 -5.92
C GLY A 44 -6.35 -8.60 -7.07
N PRO A 45 -6.73 -8.28 -8.32
CA PRO A 45 -6.01 -8.68 -9.52
C PRO A 45 -4.58 -8.08 -9.60
N PRO A 46 -3.67 -8.64 -10.41
CA PRO A 46 -2.35 -8.04 -10.63
C PRO A 46 -2.48 -6.60 -11.11
N GLY A 47 -1.61 -5.70 -10.62
CA GLY A 47 -1.66 -4.28 -10.97
C GLY A 47 -2.66 -3.42 -10.18
N SER A 48 -3.47 -4.00 -9.28
CA SER A 48 -4.47 -3.25 -8.47
C SER A 48 -3.87 -2.34 -7.37
N GLY A 49 -2.55 -2.12 -7.36
CA GLY A 49 -1.90 -1.19 -6.41
C GLY A 49 -1.59 -1.75 -5.02
N LYS A 50 -1.77 -3.05 -4.75
CA LYS A 50 -1.56 -3.66 -3.40
C LYS A 50 -0.21 -3.32 -2.76
N THR A 51 0.88 -3.58 -3.49
CA THR A 51 2.25 -3.32 -3.00
C THR A 51 2.49 -1.83 -2.83
N THR A 52 1.98 -1.00 -3.74
CA THR A 52 2.09 0.46 -3.64
C THR A 52 1.34 0.98 -2.41
N LEU A 53 0.14 0.48 -2.14
CA LEU A 53 -0.64 0.90 -0.98
C LEU A 53 0.04 0.53 0.34
N ALA A 54 0.64 -0.66 0.42
CA ALA A 54 1.44 -1.05 1.58
C ALA A 54 2.65 -0.12 1.80
N GLN A 55 3.33 0.30 0.71
CA GLN A 55 4.44 1.25 0.77
C GLN A 55 3.98 2.63 1.25
N ILE A 56 2.86 3.14 0.74
CA ILE A 56 2.29 4.43 1.16
C ILE A 56 1.95 4.39 2.65
N ILE A 57 1.27 3.33 3.12
CA ILE A 57 0.93 3.18 4.54
C ILE A 57 2.18 3.26 5.43
N ALA A 58 3.25 2.56 5.07
CA ALA A 58 4.49 2.59 5.84
C ALA A 58 5.12 3.99 5.87
N VAL A 59 5.17 4.70 4.74
CA VAL A 59 5.71 6.07 4.64
C VAL A 59 4.89 7.04 5.49
N GLU A 60 3.56 7.02 5.37
CA GLU A 60 2.65 7.91 6.09
C GLU A 60 2.70 7.67 7.61
N LEU A 61 2.89 6.41 8.03
CA LEU A 61 3.04 6.03 9.43
C LEU A 61 4.47 6.15 9.95
N LYS A 62 5.44 6.52 9.10
CA LYS A 62 6.89 6.54 9.41
C LYS A 62 7.38 5.20 9.98
N ALA A 63 6.90 4.11 9.42
CA ALA A 63 7.27 2.75 9.79
C ALA A 63 8.31 2.16 8.84
N ASP A 64 9.09 1.21 9.32
CA ASP A 64 9.98 0.42 8.47
C ASP A 64 9.16 -0.43 7.48
N PHE A 65 9.67 -0.59 6.26
CA PHE A 65 9.02 -1.38 5.21
C PHE A 65 9.89 -2.56 4.79
N TYR A 66 9.41 -3.76 5.08
CA TYR A 66 10.04 -5.02 4.66
C TYR A 66 9.15 -5.72 3.64
N SER A 67 9.73 -6.12 2.50
CA SER A 67 9.00 -6.83 1.45
C SER A 67 9.56 -8.24 1.30
N MET A 68 8.66 -9.23 1.39
CA MET A 68 8.98 -10.62 1.14
C MET A 68 7.98 -11.18 0.10
N SER A 69 8.50 -11.88 -0.89
CA SER A 69 7.69 -12.58 -1.89
C SER A 69 7.60 -14.04 -1.48
N ALA A 70 6.39 -14.60 -1.39
CA ALA A 70 6.20 -16.04 -1.14
C ALA A 70 6.87 -16.92 -2.21
N VAL A 71 7.01 -16.41 -3.45
CA VAL A 71 7.71 -17.09 -4.55
C VAL A 71 9.23 -17.16 -4.28
N SER A 72 9.77 -16.20 -3.56
CA SER A 72 11.20 -16.14 -3.22
C SER A 72 11.51 -16.72 -1.84
N ALA A 73 10.51 -16.82 -0.95
CA ALA A 73 10.67 -17.25 0.44
C ALA A 73 10.74 -18.78 0.63
N GLY A 74 10.55 -19.57 -0.43
CA GLY A 74 10.61 -21.03 -0.40
C GLY A 74 11.73 -21.65 -1.25
N LYS A 75 12.69 -20.84 -1.72
CA LYS A 75 13.90 -21.34 -2.40
C LYS A 75 15.05 -21.31 -1.40
N GLU A 76 15.22 -22.42 -0.71
CA GLU A 76 16.55 -22.88 -0.27
C GLU A 76 17.25 -23.56 -1.46
#